data_AF-A0A2R2MKM8-F1
#
_entry.id   AF-A0A2R2MKM8-F1
#
_cell.length_a   1.000
_cell.length_b   1.000
_cell.length_c   1.000
_cell.angle_alpha   90.00
_cell.angle_beta   90.00
_cell.angle_gamma   90.00
#
_symmetry.space_group_name_H-M   'P 1'
#
loop_
_entity.id
_entity.type
_entity.pdbx_description
1 polymer ?
#
loop_
_entity_poly.entity_id
_entity_poly.type
_entity_poly.pdbx_seq_one_letter_code
_entity_poly.pdbx_strand_id
1 'polypeptide(L)'
;MAQAARFLVIILCVYLMAVAANEMGNRESDYYNWMDEIAQAACTGIMPVDGTVHAVRRYCNSAYAACSTACTDLGKTCFETLHVYLNRPRLSSNHDEAVGVTGSQVHRYGGGCGGGCGPNYCCCRG
;
A
#
# COMPACT_ATOMS: atom_id res chain seq x y z
N MET A 1 2.70 -16.61 -52.22
CA MET A 1 2.16 -17.23 -50.99
C MET A 1 3.03 -17.01 -49.74
N ALA A 2 4.37 -17.00 -49.83
CA ALA A 2 5.23 -16.80 -48.66
C ALA A 2 5.15 -15.40 -47.99
N GLN A 3 4.82 -14.34 -48.73
CA GLN A 3 4.81 -12.97 -48.22
C GLN A 3 3.58 -12.67 -47.33
N ALA A 4 2.41 -13.20 -47.69
CA ALA A 4 1.19 -13.06 -46.90
C ALA A 4 1.28 -13.78 -45.54
N ALA A 5 1.92 -14.96 -45.51
CA ALA A 5 2.17 -15.70 -44.27
C ALA A 5 3.08 -14.92 -43.30
N ARG A 6 4.10 -14.22 -43.83
CA ARG A 6 5.00 -13.38 -43.01
C ARG A 6 4.26 -12.20 -42.38
N PHE A 7 3.36 -11.54 -43.11
CA PHE A 7 2.56 -10.45 -42.57
C PHE A 7 1.60 -10.91 -41.46
N LEU A 8 0.95 -12.06 -41.66
CA LEU A 8 0.07 -12.65 -40.65
C LEU A 8 0.82 -12.97 -39.35
N VAL A 9 2.02 -13.54 -39.45
CA VAL A 9 2.86 -13.84 -38.27
C VAL A 9 3.25 -12.57 -37.53
N ILE A 10 3.64 -11.50 -38.24
CA ILE A 10 4.01 -10.22 -37.60
C ILE A 10 2.81 -9.61 -36.87
N ILE A 11 1.62 -9.60 -37.50
CA ILE A 11 0.40 -9.06 -36.86
C ILE A 11 0.06 -9.86 -35.60
N LEU A 12 0.14 -11.18 -35.67
CA LEU A 12 -0.15 -12.06 -34.53
C LEU A 12 0.86 -11.84 -33.39
N CYS A 13 2.15 -11.68 -33.70
CA CYS A 13 3.17 -11.35 -32.72
C CYS A 13 2.93 -9.98 -32.06
N VAL A 14 2.62 -8.93 -32.84
CA VAL A 14 2.34 -7.60 -32.29
C VAL A 14 1.11 -7.63 -31.39
N TYR A 15 0.05 -8.33 -31.81
CA TYR A 15 -1.16 -8.48 -31.02
C TYR A 15 -0.90 -9.22 -29.70
N LEU A 16 -0.16 -10.33 -29.74
CA LEU A 16 0.22 -11.08 -28.54
C LEU A 16 1.06 -10.26 -27.57
N MET A 17 2.03 -9.49 -28.08
CA MET A 17 2.88 -8.62 -27.26
C MET A 17 2.06 -7.49 -26.61
N ALA A 18 1.10 -6.90 -27.33
CA ALA A 18 0.22 -5.87 -26.78
C ALA A 18 -0.71 -6.42 -25.68
N VAL A 19 -1.28 -7.62 -25.87
CA VAL A 19 -2.13 -8.28 -24.87
C VAL A 19 -1.31 -8.62 -23.61
N ALA A 20 -0.12 -9.21 -23.78
CA ALA A 20 0.76 -9.53 -22.65
C ALA A 20 1.23 -8.29 -21.87
N ALA A 21 1.53 -7.19 -22.56
CA ALA A 21 1.90 -5.92 -21.91
C ALA A 21 0.74 -5.33 -21.09
N ASN A 22 -0.49 -5.38 -21.61
CA ASN A 22 -1.69 -4.95 -20.88
C ASN A 22 -1.94 -5.83 -19.64
N GLU A 23 -1.78 -7.15 -19.75
CA GLU A 23 -1.94 -8.07 -18.62
C GLU A 23 -0.87 -7.87 -17.54
N MET A 24 0.38 -7.58 -17.93
CA MET A 24 1.45 -7.27 -16.98
C MET A 24 1.23 -5.93 -16.27
N GLY A 25 0.79 -4.89 -17.00
CA GLY A 25 0.44 -3.60 -16.39
C GLY A 25 -0.76 -3.67 -15.44
N ASN A 26 -1.77 -4.49 -15.76
CA ASN A 26 -2.94 -4.68 -14.89
C ASN A 26 -2.60 -5.52 -13.65
N ARG A 27 -1.69 -6.49 -13.75
CA ARG A 27 -1.25 -7.32 -12.61
C ARG A 27 -0.44 -6.57 -11.56
N GLU A 28 0.31 -5.55 -11.96
CA GLU A 28 1.02 -4.68 -11.02
C GLU A 28 0.04 -3.72 -10.30
N SER A 29 -1.03 -3.31 -10.98
CA SER A 29 -2.14 -2.55 -10.39
C SER A 29 -3.05 -3.41 -9.51
N ASP A 30 -3.25 -4.70 -9.78
CA ASP A 30 -4.20 -5.53 -9.02
C ASP A 30 -3.65 -6.09 -7.69
N TYR A 31 -2.36 -5.92 -7.42
CA TYR A 31 -1.81 -6.11 -6.06
C TYR A 31 -1.85 -4.79 -5.28
N TYR A 32 -2.98 -4.09 -5.32
CA TYR A 32 -3.26 -2.95 -4.45
C TYR A 32 -3.23 -3.43 -2.99
N ASN A 33 -2.14 -3.16 -2.29
CA ASN A 33 -2.09 -3.41 -0.86
C ASN A 33 -2.86 -2.30 -0.15
N TRP A 34 -4.18 -2.49 -0.03
CA TRP A 34 -5.11 -1.55 0.63
C TRP A 34 -4.63 -1.10 2.02
N MET A 35 -3.77 -1.87 2.68
CA MET A 35 -3.17 -1.44 3.95
C MET A 35 -2.19 -0.30 3.79
N ASP A 36 -1.37 -0.31 2.74
CA ASP A 36 -0.46 0.80 2.44
C ASP A 36 -1.25 2.06 2.16
N GLU A 37 -2.34 1.95 1.40
CA GLU A 37 -3.17 3.09 1.04
C GLU A 37 -3.83 3.69 2.28
N ILE A 38 -4.40 2.83 3.14
CA ILE A 38 -5.00 3.27 4.40
C ILE A 38 -3.93 3.86 5.32
N ALA A 39 -2.77 3.22 5.44
CA ALA A 39 -1.67 3.72 6.27
C ALA A 39 -1.16 5.07 5.75
N GLN A 40 -0.98 5.21 4.44
CA GLN A 40 -0.53 6.43 3.79
C GLN A 40 -1.54 7.56 3.98
N ALA A 41 -2.83 7.29 3.77
CA ALA A 41 -3.91 8.24 4.00
C ALA A 41 -3.98 8.66 5.46
N ALA A 42 -3.91 7.71 6.40
CA ALA A 42 -3.95 7.97 7.83
C ALA A 42 -2.73 8.78 8.30
N CYS A 43 -1.51 8.40 7.90
CA CYS A 43 -0.30 9.16 8.22
C CYS A 43 -0.38 10.59 7.68
N THR A 44 -0.89 10.76 6.45
CA THR A 44 -1.06 12.09 5.84
C THR A 44 -2.08 12.92 6.62
N GLY A 45 -3.22 12.34 7.02
CA GLY A 45 -4.25 13.03 7.80
C GLY A 45 -3.85 13.34 9.24
N ILE A 46 -2.89 12.60 9.82
CA ILE A 46 -2.37 12.84 11.18
C ILE A 46 -1.26 13.90 11.18
N MET A 47 -0.60 14.10 10.04
CA MET A 47 0.60 14.94 9.93
C MET A 47 0.36 16.34 10.53
N PRO A 48 1.13 16.75 11.56
CA PRO A 48 0.87 17.98 12.30
C PRO A 48 1.39 19.25 11.61
N VAL A 49 2.16 19.11 10.54
CA VAL A 49 2.86 20.22 9.84
C VAL A 49 2.83 20.01 8.33
N ASP A 50 3.17 21.05 7.56
CA ASP A 50 3.34 20.91 6.12
C ASP A 50 4.55 20.01 5.77
N GLY A 51 4.48 19.28 4.66
CA GLY A 51 5.59 18.45 4.17
C GLY A 51 5.17 17.14 3.50
N THR A 52 6.17 16.33 3.12
CA THR A 52 5.96 15.01 2.54
C THR A 52 5.81 13.96 3.63
N VAL A 53 4.85 13.03 3.44
CA VAL A 53 4.54 11.96 4.39
C VAL A 53 4.70 10.61 3.68
N HIS A 54 5.27 9.66 4.40
CA HIS A 54 5.45 8.29 3.94
C HIS A 54 5.00 7.32 5.03
N ALA A 55 4.11 6.39 4.68
CA ALA A 55 3.83 5.22 5.49
C ALA A 55 4.86 4.11 5.16
N VAL A 56 5.61 3.68 6.16
CA VAL A 56 6.65 2.65 6.02
C VAL A 56 6.19 1.39 6.73
N ARG A 57 6.07 0.28 5.99
CA ARG A 57 5.70 -1.03 6.55
C ARG A 57 6.70 -1.49 7.60
N ARG A 58 6.19 -2.16 8.62
CA ARG A 58 6.96 -2.79 9.69
C ARG A 58 6.38 -4.16 10.03
N TYR A 59 7.25 -5.14 10.22
CA TYR A 59 6.84 -6.47 10.68
C TYR A 59 6.89 -6.57 12.21
N CYS A 60 5.96 -7.32 12.78
CA CYS A 60 5.97 -7.70 14.20
C CYS A 60 6.78 -8.99 14.37
N ASN A 61 8.11 -8.85 14.47
CA ASN A 61 9.00 -9.92 14.94
C ASN A 61 10.24 -9.32 15.64
N SER A 62 11.04 -10.18 16.28
CA SER A 62 12.21 -9.78 17.09
C SER A 62 13.37 -9.17 16.30
N ALA A 63 13.31 -9.14 14.96
CA ALA A 63 14.41 -8.73 14.10
C ALA A 63 14.32 -7.28 13.59
N TYR A 64 13.24 -6.53 13.87
CA TYR A 64 13.06 -5.19 13.30
C TYR A 64 13.14 -4.04 14.30
N ALA A 65 13.84 -2.99 13.85
CA ALA A 65 14.10 -1.76 14.57
C ALA A 65 12.82 -0.96 14.89
N ALA A 66 12.96 -0.01 15.81
CA ALA A 66 11.91 0.95 16.12
C ALA A 66 11.58 1.82 14.90
N CYS A 67 10.38 2.40 14.86
CA CYS A 67 9.99 3.28 13.76
C CYS A 67 10.89 4.52 13.64
N SER A 68 11.48 4.98 14.75
CA SER A 68 12.52 6.01 14.73
C SER A 68 13.71 5.61 13.84
N THR A 69 14.24 4.40 14.01
CA THR A 69 15.34 3.87 13.20
C THR A 69 14.90 3.69 11.76
N ALA A 70 13.74 3.06 11.52
CA ALA A 70 13.25 2.80 10.17
C ALA A 70 13.07 4.09 9.35
N CYS A 71 12.54 5.17 9.95
CA CYS A 71 12.46 6.46 9.27
C CYS A 71 13.84 7.11 9.11
N THR A 72 14.72 7.01 10.12
CA THR A 72 16.07 7.60 10.07
C THR A 72 16.93 6.99 8.97
N ASP A 73 16.86 5.67 8.77
CA ASP A 73 17.58 4.96 7.71
C ASP A 73 17.15 5.41 6.30
N LEU A 74 15.95 6.01 6.19
CA LEU A 74 15.41 6.60 4.97
C LEU A 74 15.63 8.13 4.89
N GLY A 75 16.36 8.72 5.84
CA GLY A 75 16.55 10.17 5.94
C GLY A 75 15.27 10.93 6.27
N LYS A 76 14.37 10.32 7.06
CA LYS A 76 13.06 10.87 7.45
C LYS A 76 12.93 10.95 8.96
N THR A 77 12.01 11.80 9.41
CA THR A 77 11.64 11.91 10.82
C THR A 77 10.38 11.11 11.10
N CYS A 78 10.41 10.18 12.05
CA CYS A 78 9.18 9.53 12.51
C CYS A 78 8.33 10.51 13.33
N PHE A 79 7.00 10.48 13.17
CA PHE A 79 6.08 11.30 13.99
C PHE A 79 4.86 10.54 14.53
N GLU A 80 4.55 9.35 13.99
CA GLU A 80 3.43 8.53 14.44
C GLU A 80 3.66 7.06 14.06
N THR A 81 2.97 6.15 14.72
CA THR A 81 2.94 4.74 14.36
C THR A 81 1.52 4.18 14.35
N LEU A 82 1.24 3.25 13.44
CA LEU A 82 -0.09 2.71 13.19
C LEU A 82 -0.08 1.18 13.20
N HIS A 83 -1.21 0.59 13.60
CA HIS A 83 -1.57 -0.78 13.26
C HIS A 83 -2.77 -0.78 12.32
N VAL A 84 -2.59 -1.21 11.08
CA VAL A 84 -3.70 -1.49 10.15
C VAL A 84 -4.08 -2.96 10.27
N TYR A 85 -5.31 -3.24 10.69
CA TYR A 85 -5.76 -4.61 11.00
C TYR A 85 -6.13 -5.40 9.76
N LEU A 86 -5.61 -6.62 9.66
CA LEU A 86 -5.95 -7.57 8.59
C LEU A 86 -7.32 -8.22 8.86
N ASN A 87 -7.88 -8.85 7.82
CA ASN A 87 -9.09 -9.67 7.91
C ASN A 87 -10.30 -8.92 8.50
N ARG A 88 -10.39 -7.62 8.23
CA ARG A 88 -11.58 -6.82 8.57
C ARG A 88 -12.65 -7.01 7.51
N PRO A 89 -13.95 -6.99 7.88
CA PRO A 89 -15.03 -7.04 6.92
C PRO A 89 -14.91 -5.88 5.92
N ARG A 90 -15.01 -6.19 4.63
CA ARG A 90 -15.24 -5.17 3.61
C ARG A 90 -16.72 -4.79 3.69
N LEU A 91 -17.01 -3.49 3.82
CA LEU A 91 -18.38 -3.01 3.78
C LEU A 91 -19.01 -3.31 2.42
N SER A 92 -20.32 -3.56 2.41
CA SER A 92 -21.08 -3.70 1.16
C SER A 92 -20.84 -2.48 0.27
N SER A 93 -20.77 -2.71 -1.05
CA SER A 93 -20.74 -1.61 -2.01
C SER A 93 -22.08 -0.86 -2.06
N ASN A 94 -23.16 -1.47 -1.55
CA ASN A 94 -24.43 -0.80 -1.31
C ASN A 94 -24.38 -0.04 0.02
N HIS A 95 -24.60 1.27 -0.03
CA HIS A 95 -24.55 2.14 1.16
C HIS A 95 -25.57 1.72 2.22
N ASP A 96 -26.79 1.39 1.81
CA ASP A 96 -27.92 1.12 2.71
C ASP A 96 -27.71 -0.18 3.53
N GLU A 97 -26.96 -1.14 2.99
CA GLU A 97 -26.65 -2.42 3.63
C GLU A 97 -25.50 -2.33 4.64
N ALA A 98 -24.71 -1.26 4.59
CA ALA A 98 -23.51 -1.08 5.42
C ALA A 98 -23.70 -0.03 6.54
N VAL A 99 -24.89 0.57 6.66
CA VAL A 99 -25.19 1.55 7.70
C VAL A 99 -25.00 0.94 9.09
N GLY A 100 -24.13 1.55 9.91
CA GLY A 100 -23.81 1.10 11.27
C GLY A 100 -22.84 -0.09 11.35
N VAL A 101 -22.32 -0.58 10.22
CA VAL A 101 -21.33 -1.68 10.19
C VAL A 101 -19.91 -1.10 10.21
N THR A 102 -19.00 -1.75 10.92
CA THR A 102 -17.59 -1.36 10.96
C THR A 102 -16.81 -2.02 9.82
N GLY A 103 -16.11 -1.22 9.02
CA GLY A 103 -15.20 -1.69 7.99
C GLY A 103 -13.76 -1.85 8.48
N SER A 104 -12.83 -1.29 7.70
CA SER A 104 -11.40 -1.23 8.03
C SER A 104 -11.17 -0.59 9.39
N GLN A 105 -10.16 -1.08 10.10
CA GLN A 105 -9.77 -0.58 11.42
C GLN A 105 -8.29 -0.23 11.43
N VAL A 106 -7.98 0.94 11.98
CA VAL A 106 -6.61 1.41 12.21
C VAL A 106 -6.48 1.80 13.68
N HIS A 107 -5.46 1.29 14.35
CA HIS A 107 -5.08 1.75 15.68
C HIS A 107 -3.92 2.73 15.57
N ARG A 108 -4.11 3.93 16.13
CA ARG A 108 -3.10 4.98 16.23
C ARG A 108 -2.46 4.93 17.62
N TYR A 109 -1.14 4.86 17.69
CA TYR A 109 -0.43 4.74 18.97
C TYR A 109 -0.17 6.08 19.67
N GLY A 110 -0.25 7.22 18.97
CA GLY A 110 -0.26 8.55 19.57
C GLY A 110 1.13 9.14 19.81
N GLY A 111 1.98 9.16 18.78
CA GLY A 111 3.25 9.91 18.76
C GLY A 111 4.48 9.12 19.24
N GLY A 112 4.30 7.85 19.61
CA GLY A 112 5.41 6.96 19.92
C GLY A 112 6.07 6.42 18.66
N CYS A 113 7.32 6.81 18.39
CA CYS A 113 8.18 6.21 17.35
C CYS A 113 8.97 5.00 17.85
N GLY A 114 8.44 4.35 18.89
CA GLY A 114 9.04 3.21 19.57
C GLY A 114 8.95 1.91 18.76
N GLY A 115 9.30 0.83 19.45
CA GLY A 115 9.26 -0.53 18.91
C GLY A 115 8.18 -1.39 19.54
N GLY A 116 8.33 -2.71 19.40
CA GLY A 116 7.39 -3.71 19.90
C GLY A 116 6.52 -4.33 18.81
N CYS A 117 5.79 -5.38 19.20
CA CYS A 117 4.80 -6.06 18.36
C CYS A 117 3.46 -5.36 18.53
N GLY A 118 3.27 -4.31 17.76
CA GLY A 118 2.08 -3.49 17.79
C GLY A 118 1.96 -2.76 16.47
N PRO A 119 2.72 -1.69 16.24
CA PRO A 119 2.68 -1.00 14.96
C PRO A 119 3.21 -1.86 13.81
N ASN A 120 2.42 -1.95 12.73
CA ASN A 120 2.84 -2.53 11.45
C ASN A 120 3.10 -1.45 10.37
N TYR A 121 2.92 -0.17 10.71
CA TYR A 121 3.36 0.97 9.90
C TYR A 121 3.98 2.07 10.77
N CYS A 122 4.99 2.73 10.20
CA CYS A 122 5.61 3.94 10.71
C CYS A 122 5.19 5.13 9.84
N CYS A 123 4.74 6.22 10.44
CA CYS A 123 4.51 7.48 9.74
C CYS A 123 5.80 8.31 9.79
N CYS A 124 6.43 8.45 8.63
CA CYS A 124 7.65 9.22 8.45
C CYS A 124 7.36 10.50 7.68
N ARG A 125 8.05 11.59 8.02
CA ARG A 125 8.00 12.86 7.30
C ARG A 125 9.36 13.26 6.73
N GLY A 126 9.32 13.95 5.59
CA GLY A 126 10.47 14.61 4.97
C GLY A 126 11.08 15.70 5.82
#